data_AF-A0A6V7KGR2-F1
#
_entry.id   AF-A0A6V7KGR2-F1
#
_cell.length_a   1.000
_cell.length_b   1.000
_cell.length_c   1.000
_cell.angle_alpha   90.00
_cell.angle_beta   90.00
_cell.angle_gamma   90.00
#
_symmetry.space_group_name_H-M   'P 1'
#
loop_
_entity.id
_entity.type
_entity.pdbx_description
1 polymer ?
#
loop_
_entity_poly.entity_id
_entity_poly.type
_entity_poly.pdbx_seq_one_letter_code
_entity_poly.pdbx_strand_id
1 'polypeptide(L)' 'FTKPAIRRLARRGGVKRISGLIYEETRGVLKVFLENVIRDAVTYTEHAKRKTVTAMDVVYALKRQGRTLYGFGG' A
#
# COMPACT_ATOMS: atom_id res chain seq x y z
N PHE A 1 1.39 -12.25 -1.92
CA PHE A 1 1.92 -11.69 -3.19
C PHE A 1 2.69 -12.77 -3.94
N THR A 2 2.23 -13.22 -5.11
CA THR A 2 2.80 -14.37 -5.84
C THR A 2 3.91 -13.94 -6.80
N LYS A 3 4.81 -14.87 -7.17
CA LYS A 3 5.89 -14.58 -8.15
C LYS A 3 5.35 -14.02 -9.48
N PRO A 4 4.24 -14.53 -10.07
CA PRO A 4 3.65 -13.92 -11.26
C PRO A 4 3.12 -12.50 -11.05
N ALA A 5 2.53 -12.18 -9.89
CA ALA A 5 2.04 -10.84 -9.60
C ALA A 5 3.19 -9.83 -9.51
N ILE A 6 4.28 -10.18 -8.81
CA ILE A 6 5.50 -9.37 -8.73
C ILE A 6 6.09 -9.13 -10.12
N ARG A 7 6.13 -10.17 -10.95
CA ARG A 7 6.60 -10.05 -12.34
C ARG A 7 5.75 -9.08 -13.14
N ARG A 8 4.41 -9.15 -13.05
CA ARG A 8 3.52 -8.21 -13.76
C ARG A 8 3.74 -6.76 -13.34
N LEU A 9 3.97 -6.51 -12.04
CA LEU A 9 4.26 -5.17 -11.54
C LEU A 9 5.60 -4.64 -12.05
N ALA A 10 6.65 -5.45 -11.96
CA ALA A 10 7.97 -5.08 -12.49
C ALA A 10 7.92 -4.84 -14.01
N ARG A 11 7.16 -5.65 -14.77
CA ARG A 11 6.95 -5.45 -16.21
C ARG A 11 6.19 -4.15 -16.50
N ARG A 12 5.16 -3.81 -15.72
CA ARG A 12 4.48 -2.51 -15.81
C ARG A 12 5.45 -1.35 -15.57
N GLY A 13 6.43 -1.52 -14.69
CA GLY A 13 7.52 -0.58 -14.47
C GLY A 13 8.65 -0.62 -15.51
N GLY A 14 8.49 -1.33 -16.64
CA GLY A 14 9.50 -1.39 -17.72
C GLY A 14 10.71 -2.29 -17.46
N VAL A 15 10.71 -3.06 -16.36
CA VAL A 15 11.84 -3.94 -16.03
C VAL A 15 11.91 -5.09 -17.02
N LYS A 16 13.09 -5.33 -17.64
CA LYS A 16 13.29 -6.39 -18.66
C LYS A 16 13.68 -7.75 -18.08
N ARG A 17 14.53 -7.81 -17.06
CA ARG A 17 14.94 -9.04 -16.36
C ARG A 17 14.86 -8.84 -14.84
N ILE A 18 14.53 -9.89 -14.10
CA ILE A 18 14.31 -9.83 -12.65
C ILE A 18 15.12 -10.95 -12.01
N SER A 19 15.96 -10.62 -11.02
CA SER A 19 16.68 -11.60 -10.20
C SER A 19 15.73 -12.40 -9.30
N GLY A 20 16.10 -13.63 -8.96
CA GLY A 20 15.33 -14.47 -8.03
C GLY A 20 15.18 -13.86 -6.63
N LEU A 21 16.13 -13.05 -6.17
CA LEU A 21 16.10 -12.44 -4.84
C LEU A 21 15.03 -11.33 -4.72
N ILE A 22 14.65 -10.71 -5.84
CA ILE A 22 13.69 -9.59 -5.86
C ILE A 22 12.30 -10.02 -5.38
N TYR A 23 11.95 -11.30 -5.44
CA TYR A 23 10.63 -11.75 -4.98
C TYR A 23 10.44 -11.57 -3.48
N GLU A 24 11.44 -11.90 -2.66
CA GLU A 24 11.34 -11.71 -1.20
C GLU A 24 11.54 -10.24 -0.83
N GLU A 25 12.50 -9.55 -1.48
CA GLU A 25 12.72 -8.11 -1.29
C GLU A 25 11.44 -7.30 -1.51
N THR A 26 10.74 -7.57 -2.63
CA THR A 26 9.49 -6.88 -2.96
C THR A 26 8.40 -7.13 -1.92
N ARG A 27 8.36 -8.33 -1.31
CA ARG A 27 7.40 -8.64 -0.24
C ARG A 27 7.73 -7.88 1.03
N GLY A 28 9.01 -7.76 1.38
CA GLY A 28 9.48 -6.95 2.51
C GLY A 28 9.07 -5.48 2.36
N VAL A 29 9.40 -4.87 1.22
CA VAL A 29 9.05 -3.48 0.92
C VAL A 29 7.53 -3.26 0.92
N LEU A 30 6.76 -4.17 0.32
CA LEU A 30 5.30 -4.08 0.31
C LEU A 30 4.71 -4.17 1.72
N LYS A 31 5.24 -5.06 2.56
CA LYS A 31 4.81 -5.21 3.95
C LYS A 31 5.03 -3.91 4.73
N VAL A 32 6.24 -3.36 4.68
CA VAL A 32 6.58 -2.10 5.37
C VAL A 32 5.69 -0.94 4.90
N PHE A 33 5.45 -0.84 3.58
CA PHE A 33 4.55 0.17 3.04
C PHE A 33 3.13 0.05 3.61
N LEU A 34 2.55 -1.16 3.61
CA LEU A 34 1.21 -1.40 4.12
C LEU A 34 1.12 -1.18 5.63
N GLU A 35 2.11 -1.61 6.41
CA GLU A 35 2.16 -1.38 7.86
C GLU A 35 2.10 0.11 8.19
N ASN A 36 2.82 0.95 7.45
CA ASN A 36 2.82 2.39 7.67
C ASN A 36 1.47 3.03 7.32
N VAL A 37 0.89 2.70 6.17
CA VAL A 37 -0.42 3.26 5.76
C VAL A 37 -1.54 2.78 6.67
N ILE A 38 -1.57 1.49 7.02
CA ILE A 38 -2.61 0.90 7.88
C ILE A 38 -2.52 1.46 9.29
N ARG A 39 -1.31 1.67 9.83
CA ARG A 39 -1.13 2.29 11.16
C ARG A 39 -1.80 3.66 11.22
N ASP A 40 -1.52 4.52 10.23
CA ASP A 40 -2.14 5.85 10.15
C ASP A 40 -3.66 5.77 9.93
N ALA A 41 -4.14 4.85 9.08
CA ALA A 41 -5.58 4.68 8.83
C ALA A 41 -6.35 4.19 10.07
N VAL A 42 -5.75 3.30 10.87
CA VAL A 42 -6.29 2.85 12.15
C VAL A 42 -6.35 4.01 13.13
N THR A 43 -5.32 4.86 13.21
CA THR A 43 -5.34 6.06 14.04
C THR A 43 -6.51 6.99 13.69
N TYR A 44 -6.81 7.22 12.41
CA TYR A 44 -7.99 8.00 12.00
C TYR A 44 -9.31 7.32 12.41
N THR A 45 -9.38 6.00 12.27
CA THR A 45 -10.57 5.21 12.62
C THR A 45 -10.86 5.28 14.12
N GLU A 46 -9.82 5.11 14.95
CA GLU A 46 -9.90 5.20 16.41
C GLU A 46 -10.24 6.61 16.88
N HIS A 47 -9.63 7.64 16.28
CA HIS A 47 -9.94 9.04 16.58
C HIS A 47 -11.43 9.36 16.35
N ALA A 48 -12.01 8.77 15.31
CA ALA A 48 -13.44 8.90 15.02
C ALA A 48 -14.34 7.95 15.84
N LYS A 49 -13.79 7.23 16.83
CA LYS A 49 -14.50 6.25 17.68
C LYS A 49 -15.22 5.15 16.89
N ARG A 50 -14.72 4.80 15.71
CA ARG A 50 -15.24 3.73 14.86
C ARG A 50 -14.45 2.44 15.06
N LYS A 51 -15.07 1.30 14.74
CA LYS A 51 -14.40 -0.02 14.69
C LYS A 51 -14.15 -0.51 13.26
N THR A 52 -14.66 0.22 12.27
CA THR A 52 -14.55 -0.11 10.85
C THR A 52 -13.76 0.98 10.15
N VAL A 53 -12.64 0.57 9.53
CA VAL A 53 -11.84 1.44 8.68
C VAL A 53 -12.63 1.76 7.42
N THR A 54 -12.73 3.05 7.08
CA THR A 54 -13.40 3.54 5.88
C THR A 54 -12.38 3.83 4.77
N ALA A 55 -12.87 3.98 3.53
CA ALA A 55 -12.02 4.42 2.42
C ALA A 55 -11.36 5.77 2.70
N MET A 56 -12.07 6.69 3.36
CA MET A 56 -11.55 8.01 3.71
C MET A 56 -10.40 7.98 4.72
N ASP A 57 -10.43 7.05 5.69
CA ASP A 57 -9.32 6.87 6.64
C ASP A 57 -8.02 6.50 5.88
N VAL A 58 -8.14 5.64 4.86
CA VAL A 58 -7.02 5.25 4.00
C VAL A 58 -6.55 6.41 3.11
N VAL A 59 -7.48 7.18 2.54
CA VAL A 59 -7.15 8.36 1.71
C VAL A 59 -6.38 9.40 2.55
N TYR A 60 -6.82 9.65 3.79
CA TYR A 60 -6.13 10.58 4.69
C TYR A 60 -4.75 10.07 5.11
N ALA A 61 -4.62 8.78 5.44
CA ALA A 61 -3.33 8.15 5.73
C ALA A 61 -2.34 8.29 4.57
N LEU A 62 -2.79 8.02 3.34
CA LEU A 62 -1.99 8.17 2.13
C LEU A 62 -1.60 9.63 1.87
N LYS A 63 -2.52 10.58 2.05
CA LYS A 63 -2.26 12.01 1.90
C LYS A 63 -1.21 12.51 2.91
N ARG A 64 -1.27 12.05 4.17
CA ARG A 64 -0.29 12.36 5.21
C ARG A 64 1.13 11.91 4.84
N GLN A 65 1.27 10.83 4.09
CA GLN A 65 2.56 10.31 3.59
C GLN A 65 2.98 10.90 2.24
N GLY A 66 2.31 11.95 1.76
CA GLY A 66 2.60 12.60 0.48
C GLY A 66 2.15 11.80 -0.75
N ARG A 67 1.24 10.84 -0.60
CA ARG A 67 0.75 9.94 -1.66
C ARG A 67 -0.74 10.13 -1.94
N THR A 68 -1.14 11.30 -2.42
CA THR A 68 -2.55 11.61 -2.68
C THR A 68 -3.19 10.62 -3.67
N LEU A 69 -4.33 10.05 -3.29
CA LEU A 69 -5.11 9.09 -4.10
C LEU A 69 -6.48 9.69 -4.45
N TYR A 70 -6.85 9.63 -5.72
CA TYR A 70 -8.14 10.10 -6.24
C TYR A 70 -9.13 8.94 -6.49
N GLY A 71 -10.43 9.23 -6.49
CA GLY A 71 -11.49 8.27 -6.84
C GLY A 71 -12.18 7.55 -5.67
N PHE A 72 -11.93 7.95 -4.42
CA PHE A 72 -12.43 7.26 -3.22
C PHE A 72 -13.18 8.16 -2.22
N GLY A 73 -13.64 9.34 -2.64
CA GLY A 73 -14.32 10.33 -1.79
C GLY A 73 -15.84 10.26 -1.78
N GLY A 74 -16.43 9.12 -2.17
CA GLY A 74 -17.88 8.91 -2.25
C GLY A 74 -18.51 8.54 -0.92
#